data_AF-A0A968KN06-F1
#
_entry.id   AF-A0A968KN06-F1
#
_cell.length_a   1.000
_cell.length_b   1.000
_cell.length_c   1.000
_cell.angle_alpha   90.00
_cell.angle_beta   90.00
_cell.angle_gamma   90.00
#
_symmetry.space_group_name_H-M   'P 1'
#
loop_
_entity.id
_entity.type
_entity.pdbx_description
1 polymer ?
#
loop_
_entity_poly.entity_id
_entity_poly.type
_entity_poly.pdbx_seq_one_letter_code
_entity_poly.pdbx_strand_id
1 'polypeptide(L)'
;DFFPRFLRELAGSYDAGLALLNFERFTEKIHDKNYLYTLLADSTELLHALVTLFSGSQVLTDTLLSDPSHFDWLKHPDTLNRPKTKDALMRDFYEMSGVDDPGRDTPTLLRRFKKREYIRIGLRDLLGKVEMQETVEDLSNLADVCLQVAYEYAEKECRRKYGIPFYQEEGDWKESEFTILGMGKLGGRELNYSSDIDLIYIYTSNRGETRPPEGEE
;
A
#
# COMPACT_ATOMS: atom_id res chain seq x y z
N ASP A 1 0.20 8.43 -32.91
CA ASP A 1 1.65 8.46 -33.20
C ASP A 1 2.43 8.33 -31.90
N PHE A 2 2.66 7.09 -31.44
CA PHE A 2 3.21 6.78 -30.12
C PHE A 2 4.72 7.04 -30.04
N PHE A 3 5.50 6.44 -30.97
CA PHE A 3 6.96 6.42 -30.88
C PHE A 3 7.61 7.81 -30.90
N PRO A 4 7.23 8.76 -31.78
CA PRO A 4 7.83 10.09 -31.77
C PRO A 4 7.55 10.86 -30.48
N ARG A 5 6.39 10.64 -29.85
CA ARG A 5 6.07 11.22 -28.54
C ARG A 5 6.90 10.56 -27.44
N PHE A 6 6.93 9.24 -27.41
CA PHE A 6 7.72 8.47 -26.45
C PHE A 6 9.21 8.87 -26.47
N LEU A 7 9.82 8.99 -27.66
CA LEU A 7 11.21 9.43 -27.81
C LEU A 7 11.44 10.86 -27.29
N ARG A 8 10.44 11.75 -27.45
CA ARG A 8 10.52 13.12 -26.93
C ARG A 8 10.45 13.16 -25.41
N GLU A 9 9.53 12.39 -24.82
CA GLU A 9 9.43 12.25 -23.36
C GLU A 9 10.70 11.63 -22.77
N LEU A 10 11.24 10.58 -23.39
CA LEU A 10 12.50 9.96 -22.98
C LEU A 10 13.65 10.97 -23.00
N ALA A 11 13.78 11.77 -24.06
CA ALA A 11 14.83 12.77 -24.18
C ALA A 11 14.78 13.87 -23.11
N GLY A 12 13.59 14.15 -22.57
CA GLY A 12 13.39 15.09 -21.47
C GLY A 12 13.42 14.47 -20.07
N SER A 13 13.57 13.15 -19.97
CA SER A 13 13.57 12.42 -18.70
C SER A 13 14.91 12.54 -17.95
N TYR A 14 14.91 12.15 -16.66
CA TYR A 14 16.09 12.24 -15.81
C TYR A 14 17.28 11.40 -16.32
N ASP A 15 16.99 10.18 -16.78
CA ASP A 15 17.95 9.26 -17.40
C ASP A 15 17.22 8.49 -18.52
N ALA A 16 17.45 8.93 -19.76
CA ALA A 16 16.81 8.35 -20.95
C ALA A 16 17.23 6.90 -21.20
N GLY A 17 18.48 6.54 -20.88
CA GLY A 17 19.00 5.18 -21.09
C GLY A 17 18.34 4.19 -20.13
N LEU A 18 18.26 4.57 -18.85
CA LEU A 18 17.57 3.79 -17.84
C LEU A 18 16.08 3.69 -18.12
N ALA A 19 15.44 4.79 -18.53
CA ALA A 19 14.03 4.79 -18.88
C ALA A 19 13.70 3.85 -20.04
N LEU A 20 14.53 3.85 -21.08
CA LEU A 20 14.37 2.94 -22.23
C LEU A 20 14.54 1.48 -21.83
N LEU A 21 15.57 1.16 -21.05
CA LEU A 21 15.81 -0.19 -20.52
C LEU A 21 14.63 -0.69 -19.68
N ASN A 22 14.15 0.15 -18.77
CA ASN A 22 13.01 -0.21 -17.91
C ASN A 22 11.70 -0.29 -18.68
N PHE A 23 11.50 0.53 -19.72
CA PHE A 23 10.37 0.42 -20.63
C PHE A 23 10.41 -0.89 -21.42
N GLU A 24 11.57 -1.32 -21.92
CA GLU A 24 11.72 -2.63 -22.57
C GLU A 24 11.29 -3.76 -21.62
N ARG A 25 11.88 -3.82 -20.41
CA ARG A 25 11.52 -4.79 -19.36
C ARG A 25 10.03 -4.78 -19.04
N PHE A 26 9.42 -3.60 -19.03
CA PHE A 26 7.99 -3.45 -18.84
C PHE A 26 7.18 -4.06 -19.98
N THR A 27 7.52 -3.77 -21.24
CA THR A 27 6.81 -4.32 -22.39
C THR A 27 6.94 -5.85 -22.52
N GLU A 28 8.03 -6.44 -22.00
CA GLU A 28 8.19 -7.91 -21.95
C GLU A 28 7.19 -8.59 -21.00
N LYS A 29 6.73 -7.88 -19.97
CA LYS A 29 5.74 -8.38 -19.00
C LYS A 29 4.30 -8.26 -19.50
N ILE A 30 4.06 -7.48 -20.56
CA ILE A 30 2.73 -7.22 -21.10
C ILE A 30 2.45 -8.14 -22.28
N HIS A 31 1.36 -8.90 -22.20
CA HIS A 31 0.96 -9.84 -23.25
C HIS A 31 0.53 -9.12 -24.55
N ASP A 32 -0.33 -8.10 -24.44
CA ASP A 32 -0.82 -7.35 -25.61
C ASP A 32 -0.10 -6.00 -25.75
N LYS A 33 0.97 -6.01 -26.55
CA LYS A 33 1.78 -4.80 -26.83
C LYS A 33 1.02 -3.78 -27.68
N ASN A 34 0.11 -4.22 -28.55
CA ASN A 34 -0.66 -3.31 -29.41
C ASN A 34 -1.65 -2.51 -28.57
N TYR A 35 -2.35 -3.17 -27.65
CA TYR A 35 -3.20 -2.50 -26.68
C TYR A 35 -2.40 -1.53 -25.81
N LEU A 36 -1.24 -1.94 -25.31
CA LEU A 36 -0.37 -1.06 -24.52
C LEU A 36 0.02 0.22 -25.28
N TYR A 37 0.52 0.10 -26.52
CA TYR A 37 0.93 1.26 -27.29
C TYR A 37 -0.25 2.16 -27.66
N THR A 38 -1.44 1.60 -27.86
CA THR A 38 -2.67 2.38 -28.06
C THR A 38 -3.02 3.15 -26.80
N LEU A 39 -3.06 2.48 -25.65
CA LEU A 39 -3.32 3.09 -24.34
C LEU A 39 -2.36 4.24 -24.04
N LEU A 40 -1.05 4.05 -24.28
CA LEU A 40 -0.04 5.07 -24.05
C LEU A 40 -0.04 6.18 -25.10
N ALA A 41 -0.53 5.92 -26.32
CA ALA A 41 -0.75 6.95 -27.33
C ALA A 41 -1.90 7.87 -26.92
N ASP A 42 -2.95 7.30 -26.33
CA ASP A 42 -4.17 8.00 -25.92
C ASP A 42 -3.99 8.76 -24.60
N SER A 43 -3.19 8.22 -23.66
CA SER A 43 -2.94 8.85 -22.35
C SER A 43 -1.53 9.43 -22.24
N THR A 44 -1.41 10.73 -22.50
CA THR A 44 -0.15 11.48 -22.30
C THR A 44 0.30 11.49 -20.85
N GLU A 45 -0.64 11.58 -19.91
CA GLU A 45 -0.33 11.60 -18.48
C GLU A 45 0.27 10.27 -18.03
N LEU A 46 -0.31 9.14 -18.45
CA LEU A 46 0.23 7.82 -18.12
C LEU A 46 1.60 7.59 -18.75
N LEU A 47 1.79 7.99 -20.01
CA LEU A 47 3.09 7.90 -20.67
C LEU A 47 4.16 8.69 -19.92
N HIS A 48 3.87 9.95 -19.59
CA HIS A 48 4.77 10.80 -18.83
C HIS A 48 5.08 10.20 -17.45
N ALA A 49 4.05 9.72 -16.74
CA ALA A 49 4.21 9.07 -15.44
C ALA A 49 5.12 7.83 -15.49
N LEU A 50 4.94 6.96 -16.49
CA LEU A 50 5.81 5.79 -16.67
C LEU A 50 7.25 6.18 -17.01
N VAL A 51 7.46 7.14 -17.91
CA VAL A 51 8.80 7.61 -18.27
C VAL A 51 9.51 8.22 -17.06
N THR A 52 8.80 9.03 -16.27
CA THR A 52 9.32 9.60 -15.01
C THR A 52 9.67 8.51 -14.01
N LEU A 53 8.81 7.50 -13.83
CA LEU A 53 9.08 6.36 -12.95
C LEU A 53 10.33 5.58 -13.39
N PHE A 54 10.40 5.25 -14.68
CA PHE A 54 11.45 4.41 -15.26
C PHE A 54 12.81 5.09 -15.31
N SER A 55 12.84 6.43 -15.44
CA SER A 55 14.07 7.21 -15.33
C SER A 55 14.45 7.54 -13.88
N GLY A 56 13.48 7.71 -12.99
CA GLY A 56 13.69 8.32 -11.67
C GLY A 56 13.82 7.33 -10.51
N SER A 57 13.29 6.11 -10.61
CA SER A 57 13.36 5.15 -9.49
C SER A 57 13.38 3.68 -9.93
N GLN A 58 14.54 3.06 -9.75
CA GLN A 58 14.72 1.65 -10.00
C GLN A 58 13.89 0.78 -9.05
N VAL A 59 13.82 1.15 -7.77
CA VAL A 59 13.09 0.40 -6.74
C VAL A 59 11.59 0.37 -7.02
N LEU A 60 11.00 1.52 -7.37
CA LEU A 60 9.56 1.58 -7.68
C LEU A 60 9.27 0.90 -9.02
N THR A 61 10.18 1.01 -9.99
CA THR A 61 10.08 0.28 -11.27
C THR A 61 10.06 -1.22 -11.03
N ASP A 62 11.02 -1.77 -10.28
CA ASP A 62 11.06 -3.20 -9.97
C ASP A 62 9.82 -3.65 -9.18
N THR A 63 9.29 -2.78 -8.32
CA THR A 63 8.03 -3.03 -7.61
C THR A 63 6.84 -3.09 -8.57
N LEU A 64 6.72 -2.15 -9.52
CA LEU A 64 5.69 -2.18 -10.57
C LEU A 64 5.78 -3.47 -11.40
N LEU A 65 7.00 -3.86 -11.80
CA LEU A 65 7.24 -5.04 -12.63
C LEU A 65 7.10 -6.38 -11.90
N SER A 66 7.08 -6.37 -10.57
CA SER A 66 6.93 -7.58 -9.75
C SER A 66 5.53 -8.19 -9.81
N ASP A 67 4.51 -7.41 -10.16
CA ASP A 67 3.12 -7.85 -10.23
C ASP A 67 2.36 -7.03 -11.29
N PRO A 68 1.89 -7.64 -12.41
CA PRO A 68 1.18 -6.93 -13.48
C PRO A 68 -0.05 -6.14 -13.00
N SER A 69 -0.68 -6.58 -11.91
CA SER A 69 -1.86 -5.93 -11.36
C SER A 69 -1.57 -4.52 -10.81
N HIS A 70 -0.30 -4.20 -10.54
CA HIS A 70 0.10 -2.83 -10.17
C HIS A 70 -0.10 -1.86 -11.34
N PHE A 71 0.27 -2.27 -12.56
CA PHE A 71 0.08 -1.44 -13.75
C PHE A 71 -1.39 -1.31 -14.11
N ASP A 72 -2.15 -2.41 -14.01
CA ASP A 72 -3.60 -2.39 -14.24
C ASP A 72 -4.33 -1.43 -13.31
N TRP A 73 -3.84 -1.27 -12.08
CA TRP A 73 -4.38 -0.29 -11.15
C TRP A 73 -3.88 1.14 -11.42
N LEU A 74 -2.60 1.30 -11.81
CA LEU A 74 -1.99 2.61 -12.06
C LEU A 74 -2.60 3.33 -13.27
N LYS A 75 -3.10 2.60 -14.27
CA LYS A 75 -3.70 3.19 -15.48
C LYS A 75 -5.03 3.93 -15.23
N HIS A 76 -5.62 3.81 -14.04
CA HIS A 76 -6.84 4.54 -13.70
C HIS A 76 -6.55 6.05 -13.50
N PRO A 77 -7.30 6.97 -14.18
CA PRO A 77 -6.97 8.40 -14.21
C PRO A 77 -6.90 9.09 -12.84
N ASP A 78 -7.69 8.65 -11.87
CA ASP A 78 -7.78 9.28 -10.55
C ASP A 78 -6.69 8.81 -9.57
N THR A 79 -5.92 7.76 -9.93
CA THR A 79 -4.95 7.14 -9.01
C THR A 79 -3.86 8.10 -8.57
N LEU A 80 -3.32 8.93 -9.47
CA LEU A 80 -2.19 9.83 -9.17
C LEU A 80 -2.61 11.25 -8.73
N ASN A 81 -3.89 11.60 -8.86
CA ASN A 81 -4.32 12.99 -8.83
C ASN A 81 -4.91 13.45 -7.50
N ARG A 82 -5.01 12.58 -6.49
CA ARG A 82 -5.57 12.93 -5.18
C ARG A 82 -4.75 12.37 -4.02
N PRO A 83 -4.52 13.14 -2.94
CA PRO A 83 -4.09 12.56 -1.67
C PRO A 83 -5.16 11.59 -1.16
N LYS A 84 -4.73 10.60 -0.36
CA LYS A 84 -5.66 9.66 0.24
C LYS A 84 -5.68 9.82 1.75
N THR A 85 -6.87 10.06 2.29
CA THR A 85 -7.10 9.97 3.73
C THR A 85 -6.98 8.51 4.19
N LYS A 86 -6.80 8.29 5.50
CA LYS A 86 -6.81 6.94 6.09
C LYS A 86 -8.08 6.17 5.72
N ASP A 87 -9.24 6.81 5.77
CA ASP A 87 -10.52 6.18 5.41
C ASP A 87 -10.57 5.76 3.94
N ALA A 88 -9.99 6.57 3.04
CA ALA A 88 -9.90 6.21 1.64
C ALA A 88 -8.98 5.00 1.42
N LEU A 89 -7.81 5.01 2.03
CA LEU A 89 -6.88 3.86 1.99
C LEU A 89 -7.51 2.58 2.56
N MET A 90 -8.25 2.70 3.65
CA MET A 90 -8.95 1.56 4.26
C MET A 90 -10.01 0.99 3.32
N ARG A 91 -10.84 1.85 2.70
CA ARG A 91 -11.82 1.42 1.68
C ARG A 91 -11.14 0.75 0.49
N ASP A 92 -10.10 1.37 -0.07
CA ASP A 92 -9.37 0.83 -1.21
C ASP A 92 -8.77 -0.54 -0.92
N PHE A 93 -8.26 -0.74 0.29
CA PHE A 93 -7.75 -2.04 0.71
C PHE A 93 -8.86 -3.09 0.73
N TYR A 94 -10.00 -2.81 1.35
CA TYR A 94 -11.13 -3.74 1.42
C TYR A 94 -11.79 -4.01 0.05
N GLU A 95 -11.85 -3.00 -0.82
CA GLU A 95 -12.29 -3.17 -2.22
C GLU A 95 -11.33 -4.07 -3.00
N MET A 96 -10.01 -3.82 -2.89
CA MET A 96 -8.99 -4.62 -3.58
C MET A 96 -8.99 -6.08 -3.12
N SER A 97 -9.21 -6.31 -1.83
CA SER A 97 -9.02 -7.60 -1.19
C SER A 97 -10.26 -8.49 -1.18
N GLY A 98 -11.42 -7.97 -1.58
CA GLY A 98 -12.70 -8.67 -1.46
C GLY A 98 -13.22 -8.59 -0.03
N VAL A 99 -14.37 -7.95 0.13
CA VAL A 99 -15.08 -7.84 1.41
C VAL A 99 -15.54 -9.22 1.85
N ASP A 100 -15.26 -9.59 3.11
CA ASP A 100 -15.74 -10.82 3.78
C ASP A 100 -15.39 -12.17 3.15
N ASP A 101 -14.32 -12.27 2.35
CA ASP A 101 -13.84 -13.56 1.84
C ASP A 101 -13.18 -14.41 2.96
N PRO A 102 -13.75 -15.57 3.35
CA PRO A 102 -13.19 -16.44 4.39
C PRO A 102 -11.85 -17.09 4.00
N GLY A 103 -11.56 -17.20 2.70
CA GLY A 103 -10.31 -17.77 2.17
C GLY A 103 -9.21 -16.73 1.92
N ARG A 104 -9.43 -15.49 2.33
CA ARG A 104 -8.58 -14.35 2.03
C ARG A 104 -7.21 -14.44 2.70
N ASP A 105 -6.16 -14.50 1.89
CA ASP A 105 -4.78 -14.32 2.33
C ASP A 105 -4.48 -12.84 2.60
N THR A 106 -4.99 -12.35 3.73
CA THR A 106 -4.85 -10.96 4.18
C THR A 106 -3.39 -10.51 4.26
N PRO A 107 -2.44 -11.31 4.81
CA PRO A 107 -1.03 -10.94 4.78
C PRO A 107 -0.50 -10.69 3.36
N THR A 108 -0.76 -11.56 2.40
CA THR A 108 -0.27 -11.38 1.02
C THR A 108 -0.92 -10.16 0.36
N LEU A 109 -2.23 -10.00 0.53
CA LEU A 109 -2.97 -8.85 -0.01
C LEU A 109 -2.49 -7.53 0.61
N LEU A 110 -2.18 -7.50 1.90
CA LEU A 110 -1.65 -6.30 2.55
C LEU A 110 -0.29 -5.89 1.99
N ARG A 111 0.60 -6.86 1.69
CA ARG A 111 1.89 -6.57 1.03
C ARG A 111 1.70 -6.02 -0.37
N ARG A 112 0.74 -6.57 -1.14
CA ARG A 112 0.39 -6.07 -2.47
C ARG A 112 -0.17 -4.65 -2.39
N PHE A 113 -1.08 -4.39 -1.45
CA PHE A 113 -1.66 -3.06 -1.22
C PHE A 113 -0.59 -2.03 -0.88
N LYS A 114 0.28 -2.32 0.10
CA LYS A 114 1.40 -1.45 0.46
C LYS A 114 2.27 -1.12 -0.75
N LYS A 115 2.62 -2.11 -1.58
CA LYS A 115 3.42 -1.89 -2.79
C LYS A 115 2.74 -0.97 -3.80
N ARG A 116 1.43 -1.16 -4.05
CA ARG A 116 0.64 -0.27 -4.92
C ARG A 116 0.67 1.17 -4.45
N GLU A 117 0.40 1.37 -3.16
CA GLU A 117 0.39 2.72 -2.58
C GLU A 117 1.79 3.34 -2.54
N TYR A 118 2.85 2.55 -2.30
CA TYR A 118 4.24 3.03 -2.43
C TYR A 118 4.56 3.51 -3.85
N ILE A 119 4.12 2.80 -4.89
CA ILE A 119 4.28 3.24 -6.28
C ILE A 119 3.55 4.56 -6.50
N ARG A 120 2.30 4.69 -6.04
CA ARG A 120 1.50 5.92 -6.17
C ARG A 120 2.16 7.10 -5.49
N ILE A 121 2.50 6.96 -4.20
CA ILE A 121 3.12 8.02 -3.40
C ILE A 121 4.46 8.43 -4.02
N GLY A 122 5.32 7.46 -4.33
CA GLY A 122 6.61 7.69 -4.97
C GLY A 122 6.52 8.34 -6.33
N LEU A 123 5.53 7.97 -7.14
CA LEU A 123 5.36 8.56 -8.46
C LEU A 123 4.79 9.99 -8.38
N ARG A 124 3.90 10.29 -7.42
CA ARG A 124 3.43 11.66 -7.16
C ARG A 124 4.60 12.58 -6.78
N ASP A 125 5.49 12.07 -5.92
CA ASP A 125 6.71 12.75 -5.48
C ASP A 125 7.68 12.99 -6.65
N LEU A 126 7.98 11.95 -7.45
CA LEU A 126 8.86 12.07 -8.64
C LEU A 126 8.30 13.00 -9.72
N LEU A 127 6.98 13.07 -9.88
CA LEU A 127 6.31 13.99 -10.81
C LEU A 127 6.30 15.43 -10.30
N GLY A 128 6.79 15.70 -9.08
CA GLY A 128 6.71 17.02 -8.46
C GLY A 128 5.28 17.52 -8.23
N LYS A 129 4.31 16.59 -8.13
CA LYS A 129 2.88 16.92 -7.95
C LYS A 129 2.55 17.29 -6.51
N VAL A 130 3.44 16.99 -5.55
CA VAL A 130 3.22 17.13 -4.12
C VAL A 130 4.45 17.70 -3.44
N GLU A 131 4.23 18.38 -2.32
CA GLU A 131 5.32 18.80 -1.44
C GLU A 131 5.78 17.64 -0.54
N MET A 132 7.02 17.74 -0.04
CA MET A 132 7.60 16.74 0.86
C MET A 132 6.70 16.41 2.05
N GLN A 133 6.02 17.41 2.62
CA GLN A 133 5.13 17.25 3.77
C GLN A 133 3.92 16.35 3.45
N GLU A 134 3.36 16.49 2.24
CA GLU A 134 2.23 15.66 1.80
C GLU A 134 2.69 14.22 1.55
N THR A 135 3.87 14.02 0.94
CA THR A 135 4.47 12.68 0.77
C THR A 135 4.65 11.98 2.11
N VAL A 136 5.16 12.69 3.11
CA VAL A 136 5.38 12.19 4.46
C VAL A 136 4.06 11.84 5.15
N GLU A 137 3.02 12.68 5.01
CA GLU A 137 1.69 12.39 5.53
C GLU A 137 1.06 11.16 4.86
N ASP A 138 1.16 11.04 3.53
CA ASP A 138 0.67 9.88 2.77
C ASP A 138 1.34 8.57 3.25
N LEU A 139 2.67 8.59 3.50
CA LEU A 139 3.41 7.44 4.03
C LEU A 139 2.97 7.08 5.45
N SER A 140 2.77 8.07 6.32
CA SER A 140 2.25 7.85 7.68
C SER A 140 0.84 7.29 7.68
N ASN A 141 -0.05 7.83 6.86
CA ASN A 141 -1.42 7.33 6.71
C ASN A 141 -1.45 5.89 6.20
N LEU A 142 -0.59 5.55 5.24
CA LEU A 142 -0.46 4.18 4.73
C LEU A 142 0.03 3.22 5.81
N ALA A 143 1.03 3.61 6.61
CA ALA A 143 1.53 2.78 7.71
C ALA A 143 0.45 2.52 8.76
N ASP A 144 -0.32 3.54 9.14
CA ASP A 144 -1.44 3.41 10.08
C ASP A 144 -2.50 2.43 9.57
N VAL A 145 -2.92 2.56 8.31
CA VAL A 145 -3.90 1.63 7.72
C VAL A 145 -3.36 0.21 7.64
N CYS A 146 -2.09 0.05 7.26
CA CYS A 146 -1.49 -1.28 7.22
C CYS A 146 -1.42 -1.92 8.62
N LEU A 147 -1.09 -1.13 9.63
CA LEU A 147 -1.02 -1.58 11.02
C LEU A 147 -2.41 -1.98 11.54
N GLN A 148 -3.42 -1.15 11.28
CA GLN A 148 -4.81 -1.43 11.67
C GLN A 148 -5.31 -2.75 11.06
N VAL A 149 -5.11 -2.94 9.75
CA VAL A 149 -5.49 -4.19 9.07
C VAL A 149 -4.74 -5.39 9.64
N ALA A 150 -3.43 -5.26 9.88
CA ALA A 150 -2.64 -6.35 10.42
C ALA A 150 -3.10 -6.73 11.83
N TYR A 151 -3.49 -5.74 12.64
CA TYR A 151 -4.08 -5.94 13.96
C TYR A 151 -5.42 -6.68 13.87
N GLU A 152 -6.37 -6.18 13.07
CA GLU A 152 -7.69 -6.81 12.88
C GLU A 152 -7.57 -8.28 12.45
N TYR A 153 -6.65 -8.56 11.52
CA TYR A 153 -6.36 -9.93 11.09
C TYR A 153 -5.79 -10.79 12.22
N ALA A 154 -4.77 -10.30 12.94
CA ALA A 154 -4.13 -11.04 14.02
C ALA A 154 -5.09 -11.28 15.20
N GLU A 155 -5.91 -10.30 15.54
CA GLU A 155 -6.94 -10.39 16.56
C GLU A 155 -7.97 -11.47 16.22
N LYS A 156 -8.50 -11.44 14.98
CA LYS A 156 -9.46 -12.46 14.51
C LYS A 156 -8.88 -13.87 14.60
N GLU A 157 -7.65 -14.06 14.14
CA GLU A 157 -6.99 -15.38 14.19
C GLU A 157 -6.70 -15.84 15.63
N CYS A 158 -6.26 -14.93 16.50
CA CYS A 158 -6.04 -15.23 17.92
C CYS A 158 -7.34 -15.60 18.63
N ARG A 159 -8.42 -14.83 18.42
CA ARG A 159 -9.74 -15.13 19.00
C ARG A 159 -10.28 -16.46 18.50
N ARG A 160 -10.12 -16.79 17.22
CA ARG A 160 -10.52 -18.08 16.65
C ARG A 160 -9.76 -19.25 17.26
N LYS A 161 -8.46 -19.07 17.55
CA LYS A 161 -7.59 -20.16 18.03
C LYS A 161 -7.60 -20.34 19.55
N TYR A 162 -7.70 -19.25 20.29
CA TYR A 162 -7.51 -19.24 21.74
C TYR A 162 -8.77 -18.80 22.50
N GLY A 163 -9.75 -18.18 21.84
CA GLY A 163 -10.92 -17.58 22.48
C GLY A 163 -10.73 -16.10 22.82
N ILE A 164 -11.76 -15.49 23.41
CA ILE A 164 -11.76 -14.06 23.76
C ILE A 164 -11.04 -13.89 25.11
N PRO A 165 -10.08 -12.96 25.24
CA PRO A 165 -9.39 -12.71 26.50
C PRO A 165 -10.27 -11.91 27.47
N PHE A 166 -10.42 -12.39 28.70
CA PHE A 166 -11.12 -11.69 29.78
C PHE A 166 -10.20 -11.51 30.99
N TYR A 167 -10.46 -10.49 31.79
CA TYR A 167 -9.82 -10.28 33.09
C TYR A 167 -10.89 -10.01 34.16
N GLN A 168 -10.52 -10.24 35.42
CA GLN A 168 -11.39 -9.89 36.56
C GLN A 168 -11.05 -8.52 37.12
N GLU A 169 -12.09 -7.71 37.33
CA GLU A 169 -12.03 -6.42 38.00
C GLU A 169 -13.21 -6.30 38.95
N GLU A 170 -12.96 -6.08 40.23
CA GLU A 170 -14.00 -5.95 41.27
C GLU A 170 -14.98 -7.16 41.38
N GLY A 171 -14.57 -8.33 40.87
CA GLY A 171 -15.37 -9.56 40.87
C GLY A 171 -16.13 -9.83 39.58
N ASP A 172 -16.19 -8.86 38.67
CA ASP A 172 -16.82 -8.99 37.36
C ASP A 172 -15.79 -9.36 36.28
N TRP A 173 -16.22 -10.13 35.29
CA TRP A 173 -15.42 -10.46 34.11
C TRP A 173 -15.62 -9.38 33.03
N LYS A 174 -14.51 -8.83 32.55
CA LYS A 174 -14.49 -7.83 31.46
C LYS A 174 -13.57 -8.30 30.33
N GLU A 175 -13.95 -8.01 29.10
CA GLU A 175 -13.10 -8.29 27.94
C GLU A 175 -11.81 -7.48 28.04
N SER A 176 -10.67 -8.10 27.74
CA SER A 176 -9.39 -7.40 27.73
C SER A 176 -9.26 -6.58 26.46
N GLU A 177 -8.97 -5.29 26.61
CA GLU A 177 -8.72 -4.40 25.48
C GLU A 177 -7.24 -4.42 25.10
N PHE A 178 -6.96 -4.07 23.85
CA PHE A 178 -5.62 -3.99 23.29
C PHE A 178 -5.45 -2.68 22.52
N THR A 179 -4.25 -2.10 22.57
CA THR A 179 -3.92 -0.86 21.86
C THR A 179 -2.49 -0.91 21.39
N ILE A 180 -2.27 -0.42 20.17
CA ILE A 180 -0.94 -0.22 19.59
C ILE A 180 -0.62 1.27 19.60
N LEU A 181 0.48 1.66 20.24
CA LEU A 181 1.02 3.00 20.17
C LEU A 181 2.14 3.06 19.13
N GLY A 182 1.94 3.88 18.11
CA GLY A 182 3.00 4.27 17.17
C GLY A 182 3.94 5.29 17.81
N MET A 183 5.22 4.95 17.89
CA MET A 183 6.28 5.77 18.45
C MET A 183 7.14 6.37 17.33
N GLY A 184 8.12 7.21 17.71
CA GLY A 184 9.10 7.77 16.78
C GLY A 184 8.44 8.52 15.62
N LYS A 185 8.91 8.25 14.40
CA LYS A 185 8.42 8.90 13.19
C LYS A 185 6.96 8.57 12.86
N LEU A 186 6.50 7.36 13.20
CA LEU A 186 5.09 7.02 13.03
C LEU A 186 4.23 7.87 13.96
N GLY A 187 4.59 7.94 15.24
CA GLY A 187 3.89 8.77 16.23
C GLY A 187 3.92 10.27 15.91
N GLY A 188 5.02 10.75 15.32
CA GLY A 188 5.17 12.12 14.84
C GLY A 188 4.53 12.41 13.48
N ARG A 189 3.96 11.40 12.82
CA ARG A 189 3.42 11.48 11.45
C ARG A 189 4.45 12.01 10.43
N GLU A 190 5.70 11.58 10.59
CA GLU A 190 6.85 12.02 9.80
C GLU A 190 7.60 10.87 9.13
N LEU A 191 6.88 9.81 8.70
CA LEU A 191 7.52 8.66 8.05
C LEU A 191 8.14 9.01 6.70
N ASN A 192 9.27 8.38 6.41
CA ASN A 192 9.89 8.37 5.08
C ASN A 192 9.95 6.95 4.51
N TYR A 193 10.30 6.80 3.23
CA TYR A 193 10.27 5.50 2.53
C TYR A 193 11.08 4.38 3.19
N SER A 194 12.16 4.73 3.90
CA SER A 194 13.07 3.79 4.57
C SER A 194 12.88 3.72 6.09
N SER A 195 11.79 4.29 6.61
CA SER A 195 11.54 4.30 8.05
C SER A 195 11.02 2.95 8.52
N ASP A 196 11.59 2.46 9.62
CA ASP A 196 10.97 1.43 10.43
C ASP A 196 9.80 2.03 11.23
N ILE A 197 8.90 1.16 11.71
CA ILE A 197 7.81 1.55 12.61
C ILE A 197 8.14 1.07 14.03
N ASP A 198 8.18 2.01 14.96
CA ASP A 198 8.39 1.72 16.39
C ASP A 198 7.03 1.58 17.07
N LEU A 199 6.76 0.43 17.68
CA LEU A 199 5.45 0.12 18.26
C LEU A 199 5.56 -0.28 19.73
N ILE A 200 4.62 0.19 20.55
CA ILE A 200 4.40 -0.32 21.92
C ILE A 200 3.01 -0.94 21.97
N TYR A 201 2.91 -2.15 22.52
CA TYR A 201 1.64 -2.84 22.73
C TYR A 201 1.19 -2.67 24.18
N ILE A 202 -0.07 -2.26 24.35
CA ILE A 202 -0.70 -2.07 25.66
C ILE A 202 -1.95 -2.94 25.70
N TYR A 203 -2.20 -3.55 26.85
CA TYR A 203 -3.39 -4.34 27.12
C TYR A 203 -3.84 -4.12 28.57
N THR A 204 -5.13 -4.31 28.84
CA THR A 204 -5.76 -3.88 30.10
C THR A 204 -5.17 -4.55 31.34
N SER A 205 -4.81 -5.84 31.28
CA SER A 205 -4.38 -6.60 32.45
C SER A 205 -3.39 -7.73 32.12
N ASN A 206 -2.40 -7.92 32.98
CA ASN A 206 -1.47 -9.06 32.94
C ASN A 206 -2.03 -10.35 33.57
N ARG A 207 -3.29 -10.33 34.01
CA ARG A 207 -4.02 -11.49 34.55
C ARG A 207 -5.22 -11.83 33.67
N GLY A 208 -5.01 -11.84 32.36
CA GLY A 208 -6.03 -12.22 31.38
C GLY A 208 -6.09 -13.75 31.19
N GLU A 209 -7.29 -14.30 31.08
CA GLU A 209 -7.54 -15.69 30.72
C GLU A 209 -8.39 -15.71 29.44
N THR A 210 -8.03 -16.59 28.50
CA THR A 210 -8.83 -16.79 27.29
C THR A 210 -9.95 -17.79 27.55
N ARG A 211 -11.15 -17.48 27.08
CA ARG A 211 -12.30 -18.39 27.16
C ARG A 211 -12.80 -18.69 25.75
N PRO A 212 -13.06 -19.97 25.43
CA PRO A 212 -13.71 -20.29 24.17
C PRO A 212 -15.09 -19.59 24.11
N PRO A 213 -15.55 -19.19 22.92
CA PRO A 213 -16.89 -18.66 22.76
C PRO A 213 -17.92 -19.67 23.27
N GLU A 214 -18.97 -19.21 23.96
CA GLU A 214 -20.01 -20.08 24.50
C GLU A 214 -20.58 -20.99 23.37
N GLY A 215 -20.41 -22.30 23.49
CA GLY A 215 -21.05 -23.29 22.60
C GLY A 215 -20.13 -24.21 21.78
N GLU A 216 -18.80 -24.12 21.91
CA GLU A 216 -17.87 -25.11 21.33
C GLU A 216 -17.12 -25.85 22.46
N GLU A 217 -17.62 -27.06 22.80
CA GLU A 217 -16.91 -28.08 23.60
C GLU A 217 -16.04 -28.98 22.73
#